data_AF-A0A7S1UTR2-F1
#
_entry.id   AF-A0A7S1UTR2-F1
#
_cell.length_a   1.000
_cell.length_b   1.000
_cell.length_c   1.000
_cell.angle_alpha   90.00
_cell.angle_beta   90.00
_cell.angle_gamma   90.00
#
_symmetry.space_group_name_H-M   'P 1'
#
loop_
_entity.id
_entity.type
_entity.pdbx_description
1 polymer ?
#
loop_
_entity_poly.entity_id
_entity_poly.type
_entity_poly.pdbx_seq_one_letter_code
_entity_poly.pdbx_strand_id
1 'polypeptide(L)'
;EEWVKAPEHFMLMNNGRSFKIEVDPTKLNPGIHTAKVCGSRNDGDDGVLFHVPITIIKTLEKSSKIDLGLLGFAPAEAKRYFLDVPSGATWMDVEVVDGREDNDNSTRLMVLHTLQLIPNAAYRDHEVQKYYYMRKNETKIESIRVQPGITCEVTLARYWSSVGTTQ
;
A
#
# COMPACT_ATOMS: atom_id res chain seq x y z
N GLU A 1 1.74 -10.81 16.27
CA GLU A 1 0.88 -11.16 15.13
C GLU A 1 0.51 -12.64 15.13
N GLU A 2 -0.78 -12.96 15.27
CA GLU A 2 -1.27 -14.36 15.35
C GLU A 2 -1.11 -15.13 14.03
N TRP A 3 -1.00 -14.42 12.91
CA TRP A 3 -0.85 -14.96 11.56
C TRP A 3 0.61 -15.30 11.21
N VAL A 4 1.57 -15.07 12.11
CA VAL A 4 2.98 -15.48 11.95
C VAL A 4 3.36 -16.48 13.02
N LYS A 5 3.90 -17.62 12.62
CA LYS A 5 4.47 -18.62 13.53
C LYS A 5 5.95 -18.79 13.24
N ALA A 6 6.76 -18.71 14.29
CA ALA A 6 8.19 -18.94 14.24
C ALA A 6 8.63 -19.79 15.44
N PRO A 7 9.80 -20.45 15.38
CA PRO A 7 10.31 -21.23 16.51
C PRO A 7 10.68 -20.31 17.68
N GLU A 8 10.35 -20.73 18.89
CA GLU A 8 10.66 -19.98 20.12
C GLU A 8 12.15 -20.07 20.50
N HIS A 9 12.80 -21.17 20.10
CA HIS A 9 14.20 -21.42 20.40
C HIS A 9 14.96 -21.78 19.13
N PHE A 10 16.16 -21.20 19.01
CA PHE A 10 17.06 -21.46 17.92
C PHE A 10 18.48 -21.56 18.46
N MET A 11 19.14 -22.69 18.21
CA MET A 11 20.51 -22.93 18.64
C MET A 11 21.44 -22.84 17.43
N LEU A 12 22.28 -21.81 17.44
CA LEU A 12 23.33 -21.55 16.46
C LEU A 12 24.68 -21.86 17.11
N MET A 13 25.39 -22.86 16.59
CA MET A 13 26.70 -23.28 17.11
C MET A 13 27.82 -22.64 16.26
N ASN A 14 28.50 -23.43 15.44
CA ASN A 14 29.64 -23.00 14.60
C ASN A 14 29.30 -22.79 13.12
N ASN A 15 28.07 -23.11 12.69
CA ASN A 15 27.62 -23.04 11.30
C ASN A 15 26.30 -22.29 11.18
N GLY A 16 26.02 -21.75 9.99
CA GLY A 16 24.71 -21.23 9.63
C GLY A 16 23.64 -22.33 9.73
N ARG A 17 22.45 -21.97 10.24
CA ARG A 17 21.32 -22.89 10.39
C ARG A 17 20.05 -22.24 9.87
N SER A 18 19.21 -23.01 9.18
CA SER A 18 17.90 -22.57 8.72
C SER A 18 16.84 -22.77 9.80
N PHE A 19 15.86 -21.87 9.84
CA PHE A 19 14.63 -22.02 10.60
C PHE A 19 13.43 -21.67 9.72
N LYS A 20 12.26 -22.21 10.04
CA LYS A 20 11.04 -22.02 9.24
C LYS A 20 10.14 -20.99 9.90
N ILE A 21 9.67 -20.03 9.12
CA ILE A 21 8.58 -19.12 9.52
C ILE A 21 7.35 -19.50 8.69
N GLU A 22 6.21 -19.67 9.34
CA GLU A 22 4.91 -19.89 8.69
C GLU A 22 4.05 -18.64 8.77
N VAL A 23 3.38 -18.32 7.67
CA VAL A 23 2.62 -17.10 7.49
C VAL A 23 1.25 -17.45 6.93
N ASP A 24 0.17 -17.12 7.65
CA ASP A 24 -1.22 -17.38 7.27
C ASP A 24 -1.99 -16.09 6.96
N PRO A 25 -2.06 -15.66 5.68
CA PRO A 25 -2.76 -14.43 5.29
C PRO A 25 -4.29 -14.57 5.17
N THR A 26 -4.86 -15.76 5.43
CA THR A 26 -6.24 -16.10 5.04
C THR A 26 -7.27 -15.18 5.69
N LYS A 27 -7.10 -14.89 6.98
CA LYS A 27 -8.05 -14.07 7.78
C LYS A 27 -7.75 -12.57 7.79
N LEU A 28 -6.70 -12.12 7.08
CA LEU A 28 -6.35 -10.71 7.03
C LEU A 28 -7.36 -9.91 6.20
N ASN A 29 -7.59 -8.65 6.55
CA ASN A 29 -8.36 -7.74 5.70
C ASN A 29 -7.49 -7.20 4.55
N PRO A 30 -8.07 -6.67 3.47
CA PRO A 30 -7.31 -5.95 2.45
C PRO A 30 -6.47 -4.81 3.05
N GLY A 31 -5.28 -4.57 2.51
CA GLY A 31 -4.32 -3.58 2.99
C GLY A 31 -2.96 -4.19 3.32
N ILE A 32 -2.19 -3.49 4.15
CA ILE A 32 -0.81 -3.84 4.49
C ILE A 32 -0.75 -4.32 5.93
N HIS A 33 -0.11 -5.47 6.12
CA HIS A 33 0.09 -6.08 7.42
C HIS A 33 1.57 -6.31 7.63
N THR A 34 2.11 -5.77 8.71
CA THR A 34 3.53 -5.89 9.04
C THR A 34 3.71 -6.68 10.33
N ALA A 35 4.62 -7.64 10.30
CA ALA A 35 5.09 -8.36 11.47
C ALA A 35 6.62 -8.37 11.48
N LYS A 36 7.18 -8.70 12.64
CA LYS A 36 8.61 -8.94 12.78
C LYS A 36 8.84 -10.14 13.68
N VAL A 37 9.76 -11.01 13.28
CA VAL A 37 10.29 -12.07 14.13
C VAL A 37 11.62 -11.58 14.67
N CYS A 38 11.74 -11.43 15.99
CA CYS A 38 12.96 -10.96 16.64
C CYS A 38 13.72 -12.14 17.23
N GLY A 39 15.04 -12.19 17.02
CA GLY A 39 15.94 -13.09 17.72
C GLY A 39 16.67 -12.34 18.83
N SER A 40 16.51 -12.78 20.07
CA SER A 40 17.20 -12.26 21.25
C SER A 40 18.07 -13.33 21.90
N ARG A 41 18.95 -12.90 22.81
CA ARG A 41 19.80 -13.80 23.56
C ARG A 41 19.06 -14.34 24.78
N ASN A 42 19.38 -15.57 25.20
CA ASN A 42 18.73 -16.23 26.32
C ASN A 42 19.34 -15.86 27.70
N ASP A 43 20.45 -15.11 27.73
CA ASP A 43 21.22 -14.83 28.95
C ASP A 43 20.91 -13.48 29.61
N GLY A 44 19.73 -12.92 29.33
CA GLY A 44 19.17 -11.80 30.10
C GLY A 44 19.57 -10.40 29.64
N ASP A 45 20.30 -10.27 28.53
CA ASP A 45 20.49 -8.98 27.85
C ASP A 45 19.31 -8.74 26.90
N ASP A 46 18.53 -7.68 27.13
CA ASP A 46 17.24 -7.37 26.47
C ASP A 46 17.38 -6.93 24.99
N GLY A 47 18.54 -7.18 24.38
CA GLY A 47 18.84 -6.77 23.01
C GLY A 47 18.30 -7.73 21.95
N VAL A 48 17.55 -7.17 20.99
CA VAL A 48 17.26 -7.87 19.72
C VAL A 48 18.55 -7.93 18.89
N LEU A 49 19.06 -9.13 18.63
CA LEU A 49 20.26 -9.36 17.82
C LEU A 49 19.97 -9.18 16.33
N PHE A 50 18.82 -9.68 15.89
CA PHE A 50 18.33 -9.54 14.52
C PHE A 50 16.80 -9.55 14.51
N HIS A 51 16.22 -9.04 13.43
CA HIS A 51 14.81 -9.25 13.15
C HIS A 51 14.60 -9.61 11.69
N VAL A 52 13.58 -10.40 11.42
CA VAL A 52 13.10 -10.72 10.08
C VAL A 52 11.81 -9.94 9.86
N PRO A 53 11.82 -8.90 9.00
CA PRO A 53 10.61 -8.18 8.67
C PRO A 53 9.73 -9.01 7.75
N ILE A 54 8.43 -9.05 8.06
CA ILE A 54 7.41 -9.72 7.25
C ILE A 54 6.39 -8.65 6.88
N THR A 55 6.16 -8.45 5.58
CA THR A 55 5.13 -7.54 5.08
C THR A 55 4.24 -8.30 4.12
N ILE A 56 2.95 -8.31 4.43
CA ILE A 56 1.92 -8.88 3.57
C ILE A 56 1.11 -7.73 3.00
N ILE A 57 0.91 -7.78 1.69
CA ILE A 57 -0.02 -6.92 0.98
C ILE A 57 -1.19 -7.81 0.56
N LYS A 58 -2.37 -7.50 1.08
CA LYS A 58 -3.62 -8.16 0.67
C LYS A 58 -4.42 -7.21 -0.20
N THR A 59 -4.77 -7.66 -1.39
CA THR A 59 -5.53 -6.86 -2.34
C THR A 59 -6.99 -6.74 -1.93
N LEU A 60 -7.68 -5.74 -2.47
CA LEU A 60 -9.13 -5.72 -2.54
C LEU A 60 -9.63 -6.92 -3.34
N GLU A 61 -10.92 -7.23 -3.20
CA GLU A 61 -11.56 -8.27 -4.00
C GLU A 61 -11.44 -7.95 -5.49
N LYS A 62 -11.16 -8.99 -6.28
CA LYS A 62 -10.94 -8.87 -7.71
C LYS A 62 -12.22 -8.36 -8.39
N SER A 63 -12.15 -7.16 -8.95
CA SER A 63 -13.26 -6.53 -9.68
C SER A 63 -12.73 -5.74 -10.87
N SER A 64 -13.54 -5.62 -11.92
CA SER A 64 -13.26 -4.75 -13.08
C SER A 64 -13.60 -3.28 -12.80
N LYS A 65 -14.43 -3.01 -11.79
CA LYS A 65 -14.79 -1.66 -11.35
C LYS A 65 -14.75 -1.61 -9.83
N ILE A 66 -13.99 -0.66 -9.30
CA ILE A 66 -13.81 -0.47 -7.87
C ILE A 66 -14.23 0.95 -7.56
N ASP A 67 -15.20 1.08 -6.67
CA ASP A 67 -15.64 2.36 -6.13
C ASP A 67 -15.19 2.43 -4.66
N LEU A 68 -14.40 3.46 -4.34
CA LEU A 68 -13.88 3.70 -3.00
C LEU A 68 -14.77 4.65 -2.18
N GLY A 69 -15.80 5.22 -2.81
CA GLY A 69 -16.70 6.20 -2.20
C GLY A 69 -16.02 7.53 -1.88
N LEU A 70 -16.67 8.31 -1.02
CA LEU A 70 -16.16 9.61 -0.56
C LEU A 70 -15.02 9.42 0.44
N LEU A 71 -13.84 10.01 0.16
CA LEU A 71 -12.64 9.81 0.97
C LEU A 71 -12.21 11.11 1.64
N GLY A 72 -12.47 11.25 2.94
CA GLY A 72 -11.92 12.37 3.72
C GLY A 72 -10.41 12.23 3.99
N PHE A 73 -9.62 13.27 3.75
CA PHE A 73 -8.17 13.29 4.02
C PHE A 73 -7.78 14.29 5.12
N ALA A 74 -7.10 13.80 6.14
CA ALA A 74 -6.44 14.60 7.15
C ALA A 74 -5.14 15.25 6.61
N PRO A 75 -4.52 16.16 7.38
CA PRO A 75 -3.27 16.77 6.97
C PRO A 75 -2.14 15.79 6.71
N ALA A 76 -1.58 15.85 5.48
CA ALA A 76 -0.54 14.95 4.98
C ALA A 76 -0.94 13.45 5.01
N GLU A 77 -2.25 13.16 5.02
CA GLU A 77 -2.73 11.79 4.93
C GLU A 77 -2.61 11.25 3.50
N ALA A 78 -2.15 10.00 3.39
CA ALA A 78 -2.15 9.22 2.17
C ALA A 78 -2.99 7.96 2.39
N LYS A 79 -3.94 7.73 1.49
CA LYS A 79 -4.75 6.50 1.47
C LYS A 79 -4.25 5.62 0.35
N ARG A 80 -3.95 4.37 0.70
CA ARG A 80 -3.30 3.41 -0.19
C ARG A 80 -4.16 2.18 -0.33
N TYR A 81 -4.38 1.78 -1.57
CA TYR A 81 -5.21 0.63 -1.93
C TYR A 81 -4.40 -0.30 -2.83
N PHE A 82 -4.63 -1.60 -2.69
CA PHE A 82 -3.92 -2.64 -3.45
C PHE A 82 -4.93 -3.40 -4.27
N LEU A 83 -4.73 -3.40 -5.58
CA LEU A 83 -5.68 -3.93 -6.55
C LEU A 83 -5.11 -5.21 -7.17
N ASP A 84 -5.92 -6.26 -7.23
CA ASP A 84 -5.63 -7.43 -8.05
C ASP A 84 -6.04 -7.15 -9.49
N VAL A 85 -5.07 -6.99 -10.39
CA VAL A 85 -5.32 -6.66 -11.79
C VAL A 85 -6.01 -7.84 -12.49
N PRO A 86 -7.20 -7.64 -13.10
CA PRO A 86 -7.90 -8.70 -13.81
C PRO A 86 -7.13 -9.30 -14.98
N SER A 87 -7.41 -10.56 -15.28
CA SER A 87 -6.83 -11.22 -16.45
C SER A 87 -7.24 -10.49 -17.74
N GLY A 88 -6.27 -10.22 -18.61
CA GLY A 88 -6.48 -9.52 -19.88
C GLY A 88 -6.53 -7.99 -19.80
N ALA A 89 -6.52 -7.39 -18.60
CA ALA A 89 -6.48 -5.93 -18.46
C ALA A 89 -5.07 -5.38 -18.79
N THR A 90 -4.98 -4.44 -19.72
CA THR A 90 -3.71 -3.76 -20.07
C THR A 90 -3.66 -2.31 -19.58
N TRP A 91 -4.82 -1.75 -19.23
CA TRP A 91 -5.00 -0.38 -18.76
C TRP A 91 -6.06 -0.32 -17.67
N MET A 92 -5.96 0.69 -16.81
CA MET A 92 -6.95 1.05 -15.80
C MET A 92 -7.10 2.57 -15.80
N ASP A 93 -8.34 3.06 -15.81
CA ASP A 93 -8.64 4.47 -15.62
C ASP A 93 -8.88 4.75 -14.13
N VAL A 94 -8.14 5.71 -13.59
CA VAL A 94 -8.34 6.23 -12.22
C VAL A 94 -9.04 7.57 -12.33
N GLU A 95 -10.29 7.60 -11.89
CA GLU A 95 -11.10 8.80 -11.79
C GLU A 95 -11.02 9.37 -10.37
N VAL A 96 -10.63 10.63 -10.24
CA VAL A 96 -10.61 11.38 -8.98
C VAL A 96 -11.54 12.57 -9.14
N VAL A 97 -12.53 12.65 -8.25
CA VAL A 97 -13.52 13.73 -8.23
C VAL A 97 -13.38 14.47 -6.91
N ASP A 98 -13.34 15.80 -6.95
CA ASP A 98 -13.45 16.63 -5.75
C ASP A 98 -14.90 16.57 -5.22
N GLY A 99 -15.09 15.92 -4.07
CA GLY A 99 -16.41 15.66 -3.49
C GLY A 99 -16.85 16.69 -2.44
N ARG A 100 -16.18 17.84 -2.35
CA ARG A 100 -16.46 18.84 -1.30
C ARG A 100 -17.77 19.57 -1.58
N GLU A 101 -18.64 19.60 -0.57
CA GLU A 101 -19.89 20.35 -0.64
C GLU A 101 -19.80 21.77 -0.07
N ASP A 102 -18.71 22.10 0.65
CA ASP A 102 -18.51 23.40 1.30
C ASP A 102 -18.45 24.59 0.32
N ASN A 103 -18.57 25.82 0.83
CA ASN A 103 -18.51 27.02 -0.01
C ASN A 103 -17.07 27.43 -0.39
N ASP A 104 -16.07 26.58 -0.13
CA ASP A 104 -14.67 26.90 -0.40
C ASP A 104 -14.28 26.56 -1.84
N ASN A 105 -14.14 27.60 -2.66
CA ASN A 105 -13.74 27.47 -4.06
C ASN A 105 -12.22 27.41 -4.26
N SER A 106 -11.43 27.33 -3.18
CA SER A 106 -9.97 27.23 -3.30
C SER A 106 -9.54 25.87 -3.85
N THR A 107 -8.43 25.90 -4.59
CA THR A 107 -7.84 24.71 -5.21
C THR A 107 -7.14 23.85 -4.16
N ARG A 108 -7.26 22.52 -4.29
CA ARG A 108 -6.53 21.54 -3.48
C ARG A 108 -5.50 20.85 -4.35
N LEU A 109 -4.26 20.77 -3.88
CA LEU A 109 -3.26 19.95 -4.52
C LEU A 109 -3.35 18.53 -3.96
N MET A 110 -3.73 17.60 -4.84
CA MET A 110 -3.77 16.16 -4.60
C MET A 110 -2.64 15.48 -5.37
N VAL A 111 -2.15 14.37 -4.84
CA VAL A 111 -1.14 13.55 -5.52
C VAL A 111 -1.69 12.16 -5.70
N LEU A 112 -1.83 11.73 -6.96
CA LEU A 112 -2.04 10.34 -7.33
C LEU A 112 -0.67 9.70 -7.56
N HIS A 113 -0.42 8.58 -6.91
CA HIS A 113 0.74 7.74 -7.17
C HIS A 113 0.27 6.31 -7.37
N THR A 114 0.72 5.69 -8.47
CA THR A 114 0.46 4.27 -8.74
C THR A 114 1.77 3.54 -8.93
N LEU A 115 1.86 2.30 -8.47
CA LEU A 115 3.08 1.49 -8.56
C LEU A 115 2.76 0.02 -8.82
N GLN A 116 3.53 -0.61 -9.72
CA GLN A 116 3.54 -2.06 -9.91
C GLN A 116 4.97 -2.58 -9.80
N LEU A 117 5.19 -3.56 -8.94
CA LEU A 117 6.49 -4.20 -8.79
C LEU A 117 6.63 -5.34 -9.79
N ILE A 118 7.17 -5.04 -10.96
CA ILE A 118 7.43 -6.04 -11.99
C ILE A 118 8.72 -6.80 -11.64
N PRO A 119 8.71 -8.15 -11.68
CA PRO A 119 9.90 -8.96 -11.42
C PRO A 119 11.08 -8.54 -12.33
N ASN A 120 12.24 -8.30 -11.72
CA ASN A 120 13.48 -7.90 -12.39
C ASN A 120 13.42 -6.55 -13.13
N ALA A 121 12.47 -5.68 -12.81
CA ALA A 121 12.44 -4.30 -13.30
C ALA A 121 12.64 -3.30 -12.15
N ALA A 122 13.13 -2.10 -12.47
CA ALA A 122 13.18 -1.03 -11.49
C ALA A 122 11.76 -0.52 -11.22
N TYR A 123 11.44 -0.21 -9.96
CA TYR A 123 10.11 0.26 -9.58
C TYR A 123 9.69 1.52 -10.35
N ARG A 124 10.66 2.40 -10.67
CA ARG A 124 10.46 3.68 -11.37
C ARG A 124 9.94 3.51 -12.80
N ASP A 125 10.21 2.36 -13.42
CA ASP A 125 9.76 2.09 -14.78
C ASP A 125 8.25 1.78 -14.83
N HIS A 126 7.65 1.50 -13.68
CA HIS A 126 6.26 1.10 -13.51
C HIS A 126 5.55 1.93 -12.42
N GLU A 127 6.06 3.14 -12.19
CA GLU A 127 5.40 4.14 -11.34
C GLU A 127 4.78 5.25 -12.19
N VAL A 128 3.65 5.78 -11.72
CA VAL A 128 3.06 7.00 -12.27
C VAL A 128 2.75 7.92 -11.11
N GLN A 129 3.29 9.14 -11.15
CA GLN A 129 3.01 10.18 -10.17
C GLN A 129 2.39 11.39 -10.86
N LYS A 130 1.21 11.81 -10.40
CA LYS A 130 0.49 12.96 -10.94
C LYS A 130 0.05 13.89 -9.84
N TYR A 131 0.22 15.18 -10.13
CA TYR A 131 -0.18 16.28 -9.27
C TYR A 131 -1.45 16.88 -9.84
N TYR A 132 -2.53 16.86 -9.06
CA TYR A 132 -3.82 17.43 -9.46
C TYR A 132 -4.13 18.66 -8.65
N TYR A 133 -4.22 19.78 -9.36
CA TYR A 133 -4.83 21.01 -8.84
C TYR A 133 -6.34 20.88 -9.01
N MET A 134 -7.01 20.39 -7.98
CA MET A 134 -8.45 20.12 -7.98
C MET A 134 -9.22 21.37 -7.57
N ARG A 135 -10.07 21.87 -8.45
CA ARG A 135 -11.14 22.81 -8.10
C ARG A 135 -12.35 22.04 -7.57
N LYS A 136 -13.26 22.75 -6.91
CA LYS A 136 -14.52 22.18 -6.42
C LYS A 136 -15.27 21.49 -7.58
N ASN A 137 -15.75 20.26 -7.33
CA ASN A 137 -16.46 19.42 -8.30
C ASN A 137 -15.68 19.10 -9.58
N GLU A 138 -14.36 19.30 -9.60
CA GLU A 138 -13.53 18.94 -10.75
C GLU A 138 -13.28 17.44 -10.77
N THR A 139 -13.35 16.85 -11.97
CA THR A 139 -12.98 15.46 -12.23
C THR A 139 -11.66 15.41 -12.99
N LYS A 140 -10.72 14.59 -12.51
CA LYS A 140 -9.50 14.21 -13.22
C LYS A 140 -9.52 12.71 -13.49
N ILE A 141 -9.17 12.32 -14.72
CA ILE A 141 -9.05 10.93 -15.13
C ILE A 141 -7.62 10.72 -15.61
N GLU A 142 -6.98 9.65 -15.15
CA GLU A 142 -5.66 9.24 -15.62
C GLU A 142 -5.67 7.75 -15.97
N SER A 143 -5.23 7.44 -17.19
CA SER A 143 -5.11 6.08 -17.70
C SER A 143 -3.72 5.51 -17.38
N ILE A 144 -3.69 4.44 -16.60
CA ILE A 144 -2.48 3.80 -16.10
C ILE A 144 -2.31 2.44 -16.77
N ARG A 145 -1.11 2.12 -17.27
CA ARG A 145 -0.80 0.77 -17.77
C ARG A 145 -0.82 -0.20 -16.60
N VAL A 146 -1.49 -1.34 -16.76
CA VAL A 146 -1.53 -2.39 -15.74
C VAL A 146 -1.13 -3.74 -16.32
N GLN A 147 -0.55 -4.60 -15.47
CA GLN A 147 -0.12 -5.94 -15.84
C GLN A 147 -0.96 -6.99 -15.09
N PRO A 148 -1.65 -7.89 -15.80
CA PRO A 148 -2.40 -8.96 -15.17
C PRO A 148 -1.51 -9.84 -14.29
N GLY A 149 -2.03 -10.24 -13.13
CA GLY A 149 -1.31 -11.08 -12.16
C GLY A 149 -0.24 -10.35 -11.35
N ILE A 150 -0.07 -9.04 -11.55
CA ILE A 150 0.73 -8.18 -10.68
C ILE A 150 -0.22 -7.27 -9.89
N THR A 151 0.03 -7.12 -8.59
CA THR A 151 -0.69 -6.16 -7.77
C THR A 151 -0.36 -4.73 -8.19
N CYS A 152 -1.38 -3.90 -8.36
CA CYS A 152 -1.24 -2.47 -8.56
C CYS A 152 -1.52 -1.73 -7.24
N GLU A 153 -0.55 -1.00 -6.73
CA GLU A 153 -0.74 -0.04 -5.63
C GLU A 153 -1.30 1.26 -6.21
N VAL A 154 -2.38 1.76 -5.63
CA VAL A 154 -2.98 3.06 -5.95
C VAL A 154 -3.05 3.88 -4.67
N THR A 155 -2.32 4.98 -4.66
CA THR A 155 -2.24 5.90 -3.53
C THR A 155 -2.76 7.26 -3.94
N LEU A 156 -3.73 7.77 -3.18
CA LEU A 156 -4.16 9.15 -3.26
C LEU A 156 -3.76 9.86 -1.97
N ALA A 157 -3.09 11.00 -2.08
CA ALA A 157 -2.60 11.74 -0.93
C ALA A 157 -2.92 13.23 -1.06
N ARG A 158 -3.18 13.84 0.10
CA ARG A 158 -3.30 15.29 0.20
C ARG A 158 -1.91 15.90 0.27
N TYR A 159 -1.57 16.80 -0.65
CA TYR A 159 -0.25 17.43 -0.64
C TYR A 159 -0.04 18.23 0.66
N TRP A 160 1.19 18.22 1.18
CA TRP A 160 1.50 18.72 2.53
C TRP A 160 1.10 20.19 2.75
N SER A 161 1.18 21.02 1.71
CA SER A 161 0.85 22.45 1.78
C SER A 161 -0.61 22.78 1.51
N SER A 162 -1.46 21.78 1.22
CA SER A 162 -2.90 21.98 1.04
C SER A 162 -3.54 22.28 2.40
N VAL A 163 -4.44 23.26 2.47
CA VAL A 163 -5.16 23.67 3.69
C VAL A 163 -6.65 23.40 3.50
N GLY A 164 -7.37 23.11 4.59
CA GLY A 164 -8.82 22.89 4.57
C GLY A 164 -9.22 21.42 4.35
N THR A 165 -10.53 21.18 4.38
CA THR A 165 -11.14 19.87 4.14
C THR A 165 -10.80 19.39 2.73
N THR A 166 -10.64 18.09 2.58
CA THR A 166 -10.36 17.41 1.30
C THR A 166 -11.14 16.11 1.33
N GLN A 167 -12.07 15.95 0.39
CA GLN A 167 -13.01 14.85 0.28
C GLN A 167 -13.14 14.41 -1.17
#